data_AF-A0AAN4YQN3-F1
#
_entry.id   AF-A0AAN4YQN3-F1
#
_cell.length_a   1.000
_cell.length_b   1.000
_cell.length_c   1.000
_cell.angle_alpha   90.00
_cell.angle_beta   90.00
_cell.angle_gamma   90.00
#
_symmetry.space_group_name_H-M   'P 1'
#
loop_
_entity.id
_entity.type
_entity.pdbx_description
1 polymer ?
#
loop_
_entity_poly.entity_id
_entity_poly.type
_entity_poly.pdbx_seq_one_letter_code
_entity_poly.pdbx_strand_id
1 'polypeptide(L)'
;MTTFKLNTGAEIPAIGFGTWQDAEAQEGAVVEAIKAGYRHIDTARKAVGKAIKKSGVPREQLFITTKLWNNKHHPDDVAQALQDSLNDLDLEYVDLFLMHWPVAWKRGDELFPKENGKPAVIDVDFVDVCLHIISVLSCRAV
;
A
#
# COMPACT_ATOMS: atom_id res chain seq x y z
N MET A 1 -22.27 4.21 6.21
CA MET A 1 -21.30 4.42 5.11
C MET A 1 -21.53 3.30 4.11
N THR A 2 -21.64 3.59 2.81
CA THR A 2 -21.83 2.55 1.79
C THR A 2 -20.57 1.69 1.69
N THR A 3 -20.72 0.37 1.74
CA THR A 3 -19.63 -0.59 1.59
C THR A 3 -19.92 -1.55 0.42
N PHE A 4 -18.87 -2.15 -0.13
CA PHE A 4 -18.95 -3.22 -1.11
C PHE A 4 -18.28 -4.48 -0.55
N LYS A 5 -18.87 -5.65 -0.82
CA LYS A 5 -18.29 -6.93 -0.43
C LYS A 5 -17.27 -7.37 -1.47
N LEU A 6 -16.02 -7.56 -1.06
CA LEU A 6 -14.97 -8.14 -1.89
C LEU A 6 -15.15 -9.66 -2.04
N ASN A 7 -14.48 -10.27 -3.01
CA ASN A 7 -14.51 -11.72 -3.22
C ASN A 7 -13.92 -12.52 -2.03
N THR A 8 -13.12 -11.87 -1.18
CA THR A 8 -12.60 -12.40 0.10
C THR A 8 -13.64 -12.37 1.22
N GLY A 9 -14.77 -11.70 1.02
CA GLY A 9 -15.79 -11.46 2.03
C GLY A 9 -15.59 -10.20 2.87
N ALA A 10 -14.43 -9.54 2.77
CA ALA A 10 -14.16 -8.26 3.42
C ALA A 10 -15.08 -7.15 2.89
N GLU A 11 -15.41 -6.17 3.73
CA GLU A 11 -16.18 -4.99 3.34
C GLU A 11 -15.26 -3.80 3.10
N ILE A 12 -15.25 -3.28 1.86
CA ILE A 12 -14.51 -2.08 1.51
C ILE A 12 -15.43 -0.86 1.50
N PRO A 13 -15.09 0.25 2.19
CA PRO A 13 -15.86 1.48 2.07
C PRO A 13 -15.78 2.06 0.66
N ALA A 14 -16.94 2.42 0.10
CA ALA A 14 -17.10 2.89 -1.28
C ALA A 14 -16.31 4.16 -1.61
N ILE A 15 -15.99 4.97 -0.59
CA ILE A 15 -15.23 6.21 -0.72
C ILE A 15 -13.95 6.06 0.09
N GLY A 16 -12.81 6.20 -0.59
CA GLY A 16 -11.47 6.22 0.00
C GLY A 16 -10.80 7.58 -0.12
N PHE A 17 -9.93 7.90 0.83
CA PHE A 17 -9.09 9.09 0.81
C PHE A 17 -7.72 8.78 0.23
N GLY A 18 -7.42 9.36 -0.94
CA GLY A 18 -6.11 9.23 -1.58
C GLY A 18 -5.10 10.22 -0.99
N THR A 19 -3.84 9.79 -0.83
CA THR A 19 -2.85 10.54 -0.05
C THR A 19 -1.76 11.23 -0.87
N TRP A 20 -1.66 10.99 -2.17
CA TRP A 20 -0.68 11.64 -3.06
C TRP A 20 -1.04 13.13 -3.30
N GLN A 21 -0.15 14.15 -3.29
CA GLN A 21 1.33 14.17 -3.39
C GLN A 21 2.11 14.85 -2.27
N ASP A 22 1.46 15.76 -1.54
CA ASP A 22 2.16 16.68 -0.64
C ASP A 22 2.58 15.94 0.64
N ALA A 23 3.87 15.69 0.78
CA ALA A 23 4.43 14.96 1.92
C ALA A 23 4.21 15.69 3.25
N GLU A 24 4.18 17.01 3.23
CA GLU A 24 4.08 17.84 4.44
C GLU A 24 2.62 17.95 4.90
N ALA A 25 1.68 18.03 3.95
CA ALA A 25 0.25 18.11 4.26
C ALA A 25 -0.40 16.74 4.54
N GLN A 26 0.22 15.64 4.13
CA GLN A 26 -0.32 14.27 4.18
C GLN A 26 -0.86 13.88 5.57
N GLU A 27 -0.10 14.11 6.63
CA GLU A 27 -0.50 13.71 7.98
C GLU A 27 -1.76 14.45 8.43
N GLY A 28 -1.78 15.78 8.28
CA GLY A 28 -2.93 16.61 8.65
C GLY A 28 -4.16 16.28 7.82
N ALA A 29 -3.99 16.11 6.50
CA ALA A 29 -5.07 15.80 5.58
C ALA A 29 -5.76 14.46 5.92
N VAL A 30 -4.97 13.43 6.27
CA VAL A 30 -5.52 12.13 6.68
C VAL A 30 -6.26 12.22 8.03
N VAL A 31 -5.72 12.97 9.00
CA VAL A 31 -6.42 13.20 10.28
C VAL A 31 -7.78 13.85 10.04
N GLU A 32 -7.83 14.90 9.22
CA GLU A 32 -9.08 15.59 8.90
C GLU A 32 -10.04 14.71 8.09
N ALA A 33 -9.55 13.89 7.16
CA ALA A 33 -10.38 12.93 6.44
C ALA A 33 -11.04 11.93 7.41
N ILE A 34 -10.28 11.36 8.35
CA ILE A 34 -10.82 10.41 9.33
C ILE A 34 -11.87 11.08 10.24
N LYS A 35 -11.62 12.32 10.69
CA LYS A 35 -12.60 13.13 11.44
C LYS A 35 -13.86 13.43 10.64
N ALA A 36 -13.74 13.67 9.34
CA ALA A 36 -14.87 13.87 8.43
C ALA A 36 -15.67 12.58 8.14
N GLY A 37 -15.25 11.43 8.68
CA GLY A 37 -15.97 10.17 8.56
C GLY A 37 -15.38 9.19 7.54
N TYR A 38 -14.24 9.49 6.92
CA TYR A 38 -13.56 8.52 6.07
C TYR A 38 -13.09 7.33 6.90
N ARG A 39 -13.30 6.14 6.33
CA ARG A 39 -12.84 4.87 6.90
C ARG A 39 -12.00 4.06 5.92
N HIS A 40 -11.75 4.56 4.71
CA HIS A 40 -10.85 3.92 3.75
C HIS A 40 -9.74 4.91 3.37
N ILE A 41 -8.47 4.52 3.58
CA ILE A 41 -7.29 5.33 3.28
C ILE A 41 -6.42 4.60 2.25
N ASP A 42 -6.16 5.26 1.12
CA ASP A 42 -5.26 4.77 0.07
C ASP A 42 -3.89 5.45 0.18
N THR A 43 -2.85 4.65 0.41
CA THR A 43 -1.50 5.14 0.69
C THR A 43 -0.40 4.37 -0.02
N ALA A 44 0.81 4.90 0.12
CA ALA A 44 2.10 4.27 -0.17
C ALA A 44 3.22 4.90 0.69
N ARG A 45 2.89 5.52 1.85
CA ARG A 45 3.80 6.42 2.58
C ARG A 45 3.68 6.40 4.10
N LYS A 46 4.81 6.63 4.76
CA LYS A 46 5.03 6.69 6.21
C LYS A 46 4.19 7.71 6.98
N ALA A 47 3.94 8.89 6.42
CA ALA A 47 3.20 9.97 7.11
C ALA A 47 1.78 9.54 7.54
N VAL A 48 1.19 8.56 6.85
CA VAL A 48 -0.16 8.04 7.13
C VAL A 48 -0.21 7.27 8.43
N GLY A 49 0.85 6.56 8.83
CA GLY A 49 0.88 5.81 10.10
C GLY A 49 0.68 6.72 11.31
N LYS A 50 1.36 7.87 11.32
CA LYS A 50 1.19 8.90 12.36
C LYS A 50 -0.24 9.44 12.41
N ALA A 51 -0.85 9.66 11.24
CA ALA A 51 -2.21 10.17 11.13
C ALA A 51 -3.25 9.16 11.65
N ILE A 52 -3.09 7.88 11.32
CA ILE A 52 -3.94 6.79 11.84
C ILE A 52 -3.89 6.80 13.38
N LYS A 53 -2.69 6.81 13.96
CA LYS A 53 -2.49 6.85 15.42
C LYS A 53 -3.09 8.10 16.06
N LYS A 54 -2.88 9.28 15.47
CA LYS A 54 -3.44 10.56 15.95
C LYS A 54 -4.96 10.63 15.83
N SER A 55 -5.57 9.90 14.90
CA SER A 55 -7.02 9.93 14.71
C SER A 55 -7.80 9.38 15.90
N GLY A 56 -7.20 8.49 16.69
CA GLY A 56 -7.85 7.80 17.81
C GLY A 56 -8.91 6.79 17.38
N VAL A 57 -9.08 6.53 16.07
CA VAL A 57 -10.01 5.53 15.56
C VAL A 57 -9.38 4.14 15.68
N PRO A 58 -10.11 3.14 16.21
CA PRO A 58 -9.61 1.76 16.28
C PRO A 58 -9.20 1.24 14.91
N ARG A 59 -8.08 0.50 14.85
CA ARG A 59 -7.46 0.07 13.59
C ARG A 59 -8.43 -0.74 12.72
N GLU A 60 -9.23 -1.60 13.32
CA GLU A 60 -10.24 -2.46 12.68
C GLU A 60 -11.43 -1.70 12.09
N GLN A 61 -11.59 -0.42 12.42
CA GLN A 61 -12.59 0.45 11.78
C GLN A 61 -12.05 1.15 10.52
N LEU A 62 -10.75 1.01 10.22
CA LEU A 62 -10.12 1.59 9.05
C LEU A 62 -9.80 0.49 8.04
N PHE A 63 -10.06 0.79 6.77
CA PHE A 63 -9.64 0.00 5.61
C PHE A 63 -8.41 0.68 5.01
N ILE A 64 -7.24 0.08 5.15
CA ILE A 64 -5.96 0.64 4.70
C ILE A 64 -5.46 -0.10 3.46
N THR A 65 -5.27 0.64 2.37
CA THR A 65 -4.71 0.15 1.11
C THR A 65 -3.28 0.64 0.94
N THR A 66 -2.33 -0.27 0.65
CA THR A 66 -0.96 0.07 0.22
C THR A 66 -0.55 -0.71 -1.02
N LYS A 67 0.63 -0.42 -1.59
CA LYS A 67 1.00 -0.88 -2.93
C LYS A 67 2.47 -1.31 -3.02
N LEU A 68 2.73 -2.43 -3.70
CA LEU A 68 4.05 -2.89 -4.11
C LEU A 68 4.59 -1.99 -5.21
N TRP A 69 5.74 -1.36 -4.98
CA TRP A 69 6.38 -0.47 -5.96
C TRP A 69 7.19 -1.24 -7.01
N ASN A 70 7.39 -0.61 -8.17
CA ASN A 70 7.91 -1.25 -9.37
C ASN A 70 9.32 -1.84 -9.23
N ASN A 71 10.15 -1.29 -8.34
CA ASN A 71 11.51 -1.80 -8.07
C ASN A 71 11.54 -3.00 -7.10
N LYS A 72 10.38 -3.48 -6.62
CA LYS A 72 10.21 -4.62 -5.70
C LYS A 72 9.43 -5.79 -6.32
N HIS A 73 9.36 -5.86 -7.65
CA HIS A 73 8.69 -6.95 -8.36
C HIS A 73 9.48 -8.26 -8.38
N HIS A 74 10.75 -8.26 -7.97
CA HIS A 74 11.50 -9.50 -7.84
C HIS A 74 10.86 -10.37 -6.73
N PRO A 75 10.65 -11.68 -6.95
CA PRO A 75 10.06 -12.60 -5.97
C PRO A 75 10.57 -12.44 -4.53
N ASP A 76 11.89 -12.39 -4.37
CA ASP A 76 12.55 -12.27 -3.06
C ASP A 76 12.26 -10.95 -2.32
N ASP A 77 11.78 -9.92 -3.03
CA ASP A 77 11.54 -8.60 -2.46
C ASP A 77 10.11 -8.38 -2.00
N VAL A 78 9.14 -9.14 -2.52
CA VAL A 78 7.70 -8.89 -2.28
C VAL A 78 7.37 -8.95 -0.79
N ALA A 79 7.87 -9.96 -0.09
CA ALA A 79 7.63 -10.13 1.34
C ALA A 79 8.26 -9.00 2.18
N GLN A 80 9.48 -8.59 1.83
CA GLN A 80 10.18 -7.51 2.51
C GLN A 80 9.50 -6.16 2.24
N ALA A 81 9.05 -5.91 1.01
CA ALA A 81 8.36 -4.67 0.65
C ALA A 81 7.03 -4.48 1.39
N LEU A 82 6.28 -5.58 1.62
CA LEU A 82 5.10 -5.54 2.48
C LEU A 82 5.50 -5.23 3.94
N GLN A 83 6.54 -5.88 4.46
CA GLN A 83 7.02 -5.62 5.82
C GLN A 83 7.51 -4.18 6.00
N ASP A 84 8.22 -3.62 5.03
CA ASP A 84 8.67 -2.23 5.04
C ASP A 84 7.48 -1.28 5.06
N SER A 85 6.43 -1.57 4.26
CA SER A 85 5.18 -0.80 4.26
C SER A 85 4.49 -0.83 5.62
N LEU A 86 4.41 -2.01 6.27
CA LEU A 86 3.84 -2.17 7.60
C LEU A 86 4.63 -1.40 8.67
N ASN A 87 5.96 -1.49 8.62
CA ASN A 87 6.86 -0.77 9.53
C ASN A 87 6.73 0.75 9.37
N ASP A 88 6.65 1.25 8.13
CA ASP A 88 6.47 2.67 7.88
C ASP A 88 5.09 3.18 8.30
N LEU A 89 4.06 2.34 8.23
CA LEU A 89 2.71 2.68 8.68
C LEU A 89 2.50 2.47 10.20
N ASP A 90 3.44 1.84 10.91
CA ASP A 90 3.26 1.41 12.31
C ASP A 90 2.02 0.49 12.46
N LEU A 91 1.86 -0.47 11.53
CA LEU A 91 0.71 -1.38 11.46
C LEU A 91 1.14 -2.85 11.44
N GLU A 92 0.29 -3.72 11.99
CA GLU A 92 0.47 -5.18 11.92
C GLU A 92 -0.07 -5.78 10.61
N TYR A 93 -1.09 -5.15 10.02
CA TYR A 93 -1.71 -5.57 8.76
C TYR A 93 -2.23 -4.38 7.95
N VAL A 94 -2.43 -4.62 6.65
CA VAL A 94 -3.20 -3.77 5.73
C VAL A 94 -4.38 -4.57 5.20
N ASP A 95 -5.47 -3.89 4.86
CA ASP A 95 -6.70 -4.52 4.38
C ASP A 95 -6.60 -4.88 2.89
N LEU A 96 -5.74 -4.16 2.15
CA LEU A 96 -5.50 -4.38 0.75
C LEU A 96 -4.04 -4.05 0.37
N PHE A 97 -3.39 -4.97 -0.33
CA PHE A 97 -2.06 -4.79 -0.91
C PHE A 97 -2.12 -4.99 -2.42
N LEU A 98 -1.77 -3.95 -3.18
CA LEU A 98 -1.89 -3.94 -4.65
C LEU A 98 -0.52 -3.96 -5.32
N MET A 99 -0.42 -4.54 -6.52
CA MET A 99 0.65 -4.17 -7.44
C MET A 99 0.39 -2.74 -7.95
N HIS A 100 1.36 -1.84 -7.84
CA HIS A 100 1.13 -0.44 -8.22
C HIS A 100 1.03 -0.28 -9.75
N TRP A 101 1.90 -0.95 -10.49
CA TRP A 101 1.92 -0.95 -11.96
C TRP A 101 2.30 -2.33 -12.49
N PRO A 102 1.90 -2.71 -13.71
CA PRO A 102 2.31 -3.98 -14.33
C PRO A 102 3.72 -3.92 -14.96
N VAL A 103 4.57 -2.97 -14.57
CA VAL A 103 5.93 -2.80 -15.10
C VAL A 103 6.95 -2.96 -13.98
N ALA A 104 7.92 -3.84 -14.17
CA ALA A 104 9.01 -4.03 -13.24
C ALA A 104 10.17 -3.09 -13.57
N TRP A 105 10.74 -2.50 -12.52
CA TRP A 105 11.95 -1.71 -12.60
C TRP A 105 13.12 -2.46 -11.96
N LYS A 106 14.34 -2.07 -12.35
CA LYS A 106 15.58 -2.60 -11.79
C LYS A 106 15.54 -2.59 -10.26
N ARG A 107 15.84 -3.74 -9.67
CA ARG A 107 15.91 -3.94 -8.21
C ARG A 107 16.93 -3.00 -7.58
N GLY A 108 16.60 -2.47 -6.40
CA GLY A 108 17.49 -1.61 -5.61
C GLY A 108 16.74 -0.73 -4.62
N ASP A 109 17.44 0.28 -4.09
CA ASP A 109 16.91 1.26 -3.15
C ASP A 109 16.33 2.50 -3.85
N GLU A 110 16.73 2.75 -5.10
CA GLU A 110 16.19 3.84 -5.89
C GLU A 110 14.73 3.58 -6.26
N LEU A 111 13.83 4.49 -5.88
CA LEU A 111 12.42 4.41 -6.26
C LEU A 111 12.21 4.60 -7.77
N PHE A 112 13.07 5.36 -8.45
CA PHE A 112 12.96 5.65 -9.87
C PHE A 112 14.30 5.37 -10.56
N PRO A 113 14.73 4.11 -10.65
CA PRO A 113 16.01 3.77 -11.25
C PRO A 113 16.01 4.13 -12.73
N LYS A 114 17.12 4.70 -13.22
CA LYS A 114 17.24 5.14 -14.62
C LYS A 114 18.47 4.54 -15.30
N GLU A 115 18.30 4.17 -16.57
CA GLU A 115 19.38 3.82 -17.48
C GLU A 115 19.25 4.69 -18.74
N ASN A 116 20.33 5.40 -19.09
CA ASN A 116 20.35 6.34 -20.23
C ASN A 116 19.21 7.38 -20.19
N GLY A 117 18.86 7.86 -18.99
CA GLY A 117 17.81 8.87 -18.77
C GLY A 117 16.37 8.34 -18.82
N LYS A 118 16.16 7.05 -19.08
CA LYS A 118 14.85 6.39 -19.09
C LYS A 118 14.69 5.48 -17.87
N PRO A 119 13.46 5.17 -17.42
CA PRO A 119 13.25 4.17 -16.38
C PRO A 119 13.96 2.85 -16.74
N ALA A 120 14.71 2.31 -15.80
CA ALA A 120 15.42 1.03 -15.96
C ALA A 120 14.42 -0.13 -15.84
N VAL A 121 13.69 -0.41 -16.91
CA VAL A 121 12.67 -1.47 -16.96
C VAL A 121 13.36 -2.83 -17.11
N ILE A 122 12.86 -3.83 -16.39
CA ILE A 122 13.31 -5.23 -16.50
C ILE A 122 12.15 -6.11 -16.94
N ASP A 123 12.48 -7.24 -17.56
CA ASP A 123 11.49 -8.22 -18.01
C ASP A 123 11.14 -9.17 -16.87
N VAL A 124 10.02 -8.89 -16.21
CA VAL A 124 9.42 -9.73 -15.16
C VAL A 124 7.92 -9.80 -15.48
N ASP A 125 7.39 -11.02 -15.59
CA ASP A 125 5.97 -11.21 -15.82
C ASP A 125 5.17 -10.80 -14.58
N PHE A 126 4.24 -9.87 -14.74
CA PHE A 126 3.36 -9.43 -13.65
C PHE A 126 2.49 -10.57 -13.11
N VAL A 127 2.23 -11.62 -13.90
CA VAL A 127 1.53 -12.82 -13.43
C VAL A 127 2.35 -13.53 -12.37
N ASP A 128 3.66 -13.67 -12.57
CA ASP A 128 4.55 -14.24 -11.56
C ASP A 128 4.55 -13.39 -10.30
N VAL A 129 4.62 -12.06 -10.43
CA VAL A 129 4.56 -11.15 -9.28
C VAL A 129 3.23 -11.31 -8.52
N CYS A 130 2.10 -11.43 -9.22
CA CYS A 130 0.79 -11.69 -8.61
C CYS A 130 0.77 -13.00 -7.82
N LEU A 131 1.34 -14.08 -8.37
CA LEU A 131 1.44 -15.36 -7.67
C LEU A 131 2.29 -15.24 -6.39
N HIS A 132 3.38 -14.47 -6.43
CA HIS A 132 4.19 -14.21 -5.25
C HIS A 132 3.46 -13.35 -4.20
N ILE A 133 2.73 -12.32 -4.61
CA ILE A 133 1.86 -11.55 -3.70
C ILE A 133 0.85 -12.48 -3.02
N ILE A 134 0.17 -13.34 -3.78
CA ILE A 134 -0.78 -14.33 -3.23
C ILE A 134 -0.09 -15.26 -2.23
N SER A 135 1.11 -15.75 -2.57
CA SER A 135 1.89 -16.61 -1.67
C SER A 135 2.25 -15.90 -0.37
N VAL A 136 2.70 -14.65 -0.43
CA VAL A 136 3.06 -13.85 0.76
C VAL A 136 1.83 -13.62 1.65
N LEU A 137 0.69 -13.27 1.06
CA LEU A 137 -0.55 -13.03 1.81
C LEU A 137 -1.13 -14.33 2.41
N SER A 138 -0.99 -15.45 1.71
CA SER A 138 -1.50 -16.75 2.19
C SER A 138 -0.63 -17.34 3.31
N CYS A 139 0.69 -17.15 3.27
CA CYS A 139 1.60 -17.58 4.33
C CYS A 139 1.52 -16.71 5.59
N ARG A 140 1.08 -15.45 5.44
CA ARG A 140 0.85 -14.51 6.54
C ARG A 140 -0.59 -14.52 7.03
N ALA A 141 -1.31 -15.64 6.95
CA ALA A 141 -2.65 -15.74 7.52
C ALA A 141 -2.63 -15.28 8.99
N VAL A 142 -3.07 -14.03 9.19
CA VAL A 142 -3.46 -13.38 10.44
C VAL A 142 -4.95 -13.61 10.60
#